data_AF-A0A3P8IXJ8-F1
#
_entry.id   AF-A0A3P8IXJ8-F1
#
_cell.length_a   1.000
_cell.length_b   1.000
_cell.length_c   1.000
_cell.angle_alpha   90.00
_cell.angle_beta   90.00
_cell.angle_gamma   90.00
#
_symmetry.space_group_name_H-M   'P 1'
#
loop_
_entity.id
_entity.type
_entity.pdbx_description
1 polymer ?
#
loop_
_entity_poly.entity_id
_entity_poly.type
_entity_poly.pdbx_seq_one_letter_code
_entity_poly.pdbx_strand_id
1 'polypeptide(L)'
;MAITAAVAIKEWRKNNKLICNVKLKYKKVLRRCREIPLAGGKYREYRALCDKYVCARLTGATEGLVSFQDKPFKAYLNKKLSKRTKLDIAYGSLIFMEKTFSAAIMPQLYNVTEFGLTVATVPLKNGTSIDVKLLASPFQEEGELMLLMLLDNRRIYSLCFSCTADGRAYIGGIQGGKDVTGDEIKVLTKELYGIRPKNLIITLLYGFFTAL
;
A
#
# COMPACT_ATOMS: atom_id res chain seq x y z
N MET A 1 -34.97 -13.10 11.38
CA MET A 1 -33.88 -12.90 12.37
C MET A 1 -34.14 -11.60 13.11
N ALA A 2 -34.26 -11.63 14.44
CA ALA A 2 -34.46 -10.41 15.23
C ALA A 2 -33.19 -9.55 15.19
N ILE A 3 -33.32 -8.31 14.71
CA ILE A 3 -32.25 -7.31 14.76
C ILE A 3 -31.95 -7.04 16.22
N THR A 4 -30.74 -7.36 16.69
CA THR A 4 -30.36 -7.09 18.07
C THR A 4 -30.34 -5.58 18.31
N ALA A 5 -30.66 -5.14 19.54
CA ALA A 5 -30.64 -3.72 19.91
C ALA A 5 -29.29 -3.05 19.54
N ALA A 6 -28.18 -3.79 19.62
CA ALA A 6 -26.86 -3.31 19.19
C ALA A 6 -26.79 -2.98 17.69
N VAL A 7 -27.39 -3.79 16.81
CA VAL A 7 -27.43 -3.53 15.36
C VAL A 7 -28.34 -2.34 15.07
N ALA A 8 -29.52 -2.26 15.69
CA ALA A 8 -30.44 -1.14 15.55
C ALA A 8 -29.82 0.20 15.99
N ILE A 9 -29.09 0.21 17.12
CA ILE A 9 -28.35 1.38 17.59
C ILE A 9 -27.22 1.75 16.61
N LYS A 10 -26.53 0.78 16.03
CA LYS A 10 -25.45 1.03 15.05
C LYS A 10 -26.00 1.64 13.77
N GLU A 11 -27.13 1.16 13.27
CA GLU A 11 -27.83 1.73 12.11
C GLU A 11 -28.36 3.12 12.39
N TRP A 12 -29.03 3.33 13.52
CA TRP A 12 -29.49 4.66 13.94
C TRP A 12 -28.33 5.66 14.02
N ARG A 13 -27.20 5.28 14.62
CA ARG A 13 -25.98 6.11 14.70
C ARG A 13 -25.37 6.43 13.33
N LYS A 14 -25.60 5.60 12.31
CA LYS A 14 -25.10 5.80 10.94
C LYS A 14 -25.98 6.81 10.19
N ASN A 15 -27.27 6.79 10.46
CA ASN A 15 -28.28 7.59 9.74
C ASN A 15 -28.67 8.89 10.47
N ASN A 16 -28.36 9.03 11.77
CA ASN A 16 -28.68 10.22 12.54
C ASN A 16 -27.77 11.41 12.17
N LYS A 17 -28.34 12.41 11.51
CA LYS A 17 -27.64 13.61 11.04
C LYS A 17 -26.91 14.38 12.15
N LEU A 18 -27.51 14.50 13.33
CA LEU A 18 -26.92 15.23 14.46
C LEU A 18 -25.68 14.50 15.00
N ILE A 19 -25.78 13.20 15.25
CA ILE A 19 -24.65 12.38 15.69
C ILE A 19 -23.54 12.37 14.65
N CYS A 20 -23.88 12.26 13.36
CA CYS A 20 -22.91 12.36 12.27
C CYS A 20 -22.19 13.71 12.23
N ASN A 21 -22.92 14.82 12.40
CA ASN A 21 -22.33 16.16 12.45
C ASN A 21 -21.38 16.34 13.65
N VAL A 22 -21.79 15.89 14.85
CA VAL A 22 -20.93 15.90 16.04
C VAL A 22 -19.65 15.10 15.81
N LYS A 23 -19.76 13.89 15.25
CA LYS A 23 -18.59 13.06 14.89
C LYS A 23 -17.67 13.76 13.88
N LEU A 24 -18.23 14.44 12.89
CA LEU A 24 -17.45 15.20 11.90
C LEU A 24 -16.71 16.36 12.55
N LYS A 25 -17.38 17.16 13.40
CA LYS A 25 -16.74 18.25 14.15
C LYS A 25 -15.61 17.72 15.06
N TYR A 26 -15.86 16.65 15.80
CA TYR A 26 -14.87 16.00 16.64
C TYR A 26 -13.65 15.52 15.82
N LYS A 27 -13.87 14.86 14.67
CA LYS A 27 -12.78 14.44 13.78
C LYS A 27 -11.96 15.63 13.26
N LYS A 28 -12.59 16.77 12.93
CA LYS A 28 -11.88 18.00 12.52
C LYS A 28 -10.98 18.53 13.64
N VAL A 29 -11.47 18.58 14.88
CA VAL A 29 -10.67 19.00 16.04
C VAL A 29 -9.52 18.04 16.28
N LEU A 30 -9.79 16.73 16.31
CA LEU A 30 -8.78 15.69 16.50
C LEU A 30 -7.69 15.77 15.42
N ARG A 31 -8.08 16.04 14.17
CA ARG A 31 -7.13 16.26 13.07
C ARG A 31 -6.22 17.46 13.35
N ARG A 32 -6.78 18.61 13.71
CA ARG A 32 -5.99 19.80 14.07
C ARG A 32 -5.00 19.49 15.19
N CYS A 33 -5.44 18.83 16.27
CA CYS A 33 -4.55 18.41 17.36
C CYS A 33 -3.41 17.50 16.87
N ARG A 34 -3.69 16.60 15.94
CA ARG A 34 -2.68 15.70 15.38
C ARG A 34 -1.69 16.41 14.46
N GLU A 35 -2.09 17.52 13.84
CA GLU A 35 -1.26 18.35 12.96
C GLU A 35 -0.31 19.27 13.73
N ILE A 36 -0.62 19.65 14.98
CA ILE A 36 0.22 20.53 15.81
C ILE A 36 1.71 20.08 15.86
N PRO A 37 2.04 18.80 16.10
CA PRO A 37 3.44 18.34 16.13
C PRO A 37 4.15 18.38 14.76
N LEU A 38 3.39 18.54 13.69
CA LEU A 38 3.85 18.69 12.30
C LEU A 38 3.77 20.14 11.82
N ALA A 39 3.49 21.09 12.71
CA ALA A 39 3.44 22.51 12.38
C ALA A 39 4.80 22.96 11.83
N GLY A 40 4.86 23.14 10.51
CA GLY A 40 6.06 23.49 9.78
C GLY A 40 5.79 23.57 8.28
N GLY A 41 6.75 24.15 7.53
CA GLY A 41 6.64 24.32 6.07
C GLY A 41 6.41 23.00 5.35
N LYS A 42 7.14 21.94 5.74
CA LYS A 42 7.09 20.62 5.08
C LYS A 42 5.71 19.97 5.09
N TYR A 43 4.92 20.11 6.16
CA TYR A 43 3.56 19.56 6.18
C TYR A 43 2.59 20.35 5.28
N ARG A 44 2.80 21.67 5.14
CA ARG A 44 2.02 22.49 4.19
C ARG A 44 2.37 22.12 2.74
N GLU A 45 3.65 21.98 2.46
CA GLU A 45 4.14 21.52 1.16
C GLU A 45 3.60 20.12 0.82
N TYR A 46 3.68 19.18 1.76
CA TYR A 46 3.10 17.84 1.61
C TYR A 46 1.62 17.88 1.25
N ARG A 47 0.83 18.74 1.91
CA ARG A 47 -0.60 18.90 1.60
C ARG A 47 -0.81 19.44 0.19
N ALA A 48 -0.06 20.47 -0.20
CA ALA A 48 -0.13 21.02 -1.55
C ALA A 48 0.21 19.97 -2.62
N LEU A 49 1.20 19.10 -2.36
CA LEU A 49 1.51 18.00 -3.26
C LEU A 49 0.41 16.93 -3.28
N CYS A 50 -0.21 16.61 -2.13
CA CYS A 50 -1.36 15.70 -2.09
C CYS A 50 -2.54 16.19 -2.95
N ASP A 51 -2.74 17.50 -3.05
CA ASP A 51 -3.81 18.08 -3.86
C ASP A 51 -3.44 18.15 -5.35
N LYS A 52 -2.15 18.29 -5.66
CA LYS A 52 -1.62 18.43 -7.03
C LYS A 52 -1.39 17.09 -7.73
N TYR A 53 -0.83 16.11 -7.05
CA TYR A 53 -0.26 14.92 -7.67
C TYR A 53 -1.30 13.87 -8.05
N VAL A 54 -1.09 13.24 -9.21
CA VAL A 54 -2.00 12.24 -9.76
C VAL A 54 -2.05 11.02 -8.86
N CYS A 55 -0.91 10.54 -8.37
CA CYS A 55 -0.85 9.41 -7.45
C CYS A 55 -1.69 9.65 -6.18
N ALA A 56 -1.62 10.86 -5.61
CA ALA A 56 -2.38 11.20 -4.42
C ALA A 56 -3.90 11.21 -4.66
N ARG A 57 -4.34 11.75 -5.80
CA ARG A 57 -5.74 11.74 -6.22
C ARG A 57 -6.25 10.32 -6.47
N LEU A 58 -5.48 9.47 -7.15
CA LEU A 58 -5.83 8.07 -7.40
C LEU A 58 -5.91 7.27 -6.10
N THR A 59 -4.97 7.46 -5.17
CA THR A 59 -5.04 6.85 -3.83
C THR A 59 -6.32 7.24 -3.09
N GLY A 60 -6.75 8.51 -3.19
CA GLY A 60 -7.99 8.97 -2.57
C GLY A 60 -9.27 8.45 -3.23
N ALA A 61 -9.22 8.14 -4.53
CA ALA A 61 -10.37 7.65 -5.30
C ALA A 61 -10.50 6.11 -5.28
N THR A 62 -9.42 5.39 -4.99
CA THR A 62 -9.42 3.92 -5.00
C THR A 62 -9.95 3.36 -3.68
N GLU A 63 -10.99 2.53 -3.76
CA GLU A 63 -11.58 1.91 -2.57
C GLU A 63 -10.56 1.04 -1.82
N GLY A 64 -10.60 1.09 -0.48
CA GLY A 64 -9.70 0.34 0.39
C GLY A 64 -8.34 1.00 0.66
N LEU A 65 -7.91 1.96 -0.17
CA LEU A 65 -6.64 2.67 0.01
C LEU A 65 -6.77 3.82 1.03
N VAL A 66 -5.65 4.11 1.72
CA VAL A 66 -5.56 5.26 2.63
C VAL A 66 -4.94 6.43 1.90
N SER A 67 -5.68 7.53 1.85
CA SER A 67 -5.21 8.81 1.33
C SER A 67 -3.84 9.18 1.90
N PHE A 68 -2.96 9.74 1.06
CA PHE A 68 -1.66 10.23 1.52
C PHE A 68 -1.79 11.21 2.69
N GLN A 69 -2.80 12.08 2.64
CA GLN A 69 -3.06 13.04 3.72
C GLN A 69 -3.20 12.38 5.10
N ASP A 70 -3.72 11.15 5.18
CA ASP A 70 -3.95 10.46 6.45
C ASP A 70 -2.76 9.63 6.95
N LYS A 71 -1.81 9.29 6.08
CA LYS A 71 -0.71 8.37 6.40
C LYS A 71 0.14 8.80 7.60
N PRO A 72 0.57 10.08 7.76
CA PRO A 72 1.37 10.51 8.91
C PRO A 72 0.67 10.32 10.26
N PHE A 73 -0.65 10.13 10.27
CA PHE A 73 -1.49 10.05 11.45
C PHE A 73 -2.02 8.65 11.75
N LYS A 74 -1.67 7.66 10.94
CA LYS A 74 -2.02 6.25 11.12
C LYS A 74 -0.79 5.42 11.53
N ALA A 75 -0.98 4.12 11.74
CA ALA A 75 0.11 3.16 11.97
C ALA A 75 0.85 2.83 10.65
N TYR A 76 1.24 3.87 9.92
CA TYR A 76 1.97 3.77 8.66
C TYR A 76 3.40 3.25 8.87
N LEU A 77 3.74 2.17 8.15
CA LEU A 77 4.97 1.39 8.13
C LEU A 77 5.35 0.74 9.45
N ASN A 78 5.53 1.54 10.50
CA ASN A 78 5.91 1.04 11.81
C ASN A 78 5.39 1.95 12.91
N LYS A 79 4.80 1.35 13.96
CA LYS A 79 4.20 2.06 15.09
C LYS A 79 5.22 2.84 15.93
N LYS A 80 6.50 2.43 15.90
CA LYS A 80 7.61 3.10 16.59
C LYS A 80 8.11 4.35 15.86
N LEU A 81 7.74 4.56 14.60
CA LEU A 81 8.15 5.75 13.86
C LEU A 81 7.43 6.99 14.36
N SER A 82 8.19 8.08 14.52
CA SER A 82 7.64 9.39 14.85
C SER A 82 6.72 9.89 13.74
N LYS A 83 5.77 10.78 14.08
CA LYS A 83 4.91 11.42 13.07
C LYS A 83 5.71 12.18 12.00
N ARG A 84 6.84 12.79 12.40
CA ARG A 84 7.73 13.52 11.49
C ARG A 84 8.39 12.57 10.50
N THR A 85 8.94 11.46 10.97
CA THR A 85 9.54 10.43 10.11
C THR A 85 8.50 9.83 9.15
N LYS A 86 7.27 9.59 9.61
CA LYS A 86 6.17 9.14 8.75
C LYS A 86 5.83 10.17 7.68
N LEU A 87 5.79 11.45 8.04
CA LEU A 87 5.60 12.55 7.08
C LEU A 87 6.73 12.57 6.05
N ASP A 88 7.98 12.43 6.48
CA ASP A 88 9.14 12.43 5.59
C ASP A 88 9.07 11.29 4.57
N ILE A 89 8.73 10.09 5.02
CA ILE A 89 8.61 8.92 4.13
C ILE A 89 7.42 9.08 3.19
N ALA A 90 6.25 9.49 3.68
CA ALA A 90 5.07 9.68 2.85
C ALA A 90 5.28 10.81 1.82
N TYR A 91 5.94 11.89 2.22
CA TYR A 91 6.35 13.00 1.35
C TYR A 91 7.31 12.51 0.25
N GLY A 92 8.37 11.79 0.63
CA GLY A 92 9.32 11.25 -0.32
C GLY A 92 8.69 10.23 -1.27
N SER A 93 7.74 9.42 -0.77
CA SER A 93 7.02 8.41 -1.56
C SER A 93 6.10 9.02 -2.60
N LEU A 94 5.41 10.09 -2.21
CA LEU A 94 4.55 10.83 -3.12
C LEU A 94 5.35 11.47 -4.27
N ILE A 95 6.55 12.01 -3.98
CA ILE A 95 7.46 12.52 -5.01
C ILE A 95 8.02 11.41 -5.89
N PHE A 96 8.45 10.30 -5.27
CA PHE A 96 8.96 9.15 -6.01
C PHE A 96 7.92 8.65 -7.00
N MET A 97 6.71 8.32 -6.55
CA MET A 97 5.67 7.76 -7.42
C MET A 97 5.35 8.69 -8.60
N GLU A 98 5.16 9.98 -8.33
CA GLU A 98 4.82 10.96 -9.37
C GLU A 98 5.93 11.13 -10.43
N LYS A 99 7.20 10.99 -10.03
CA LYS A 99 8.34 11.12 -10.95
C LYS A 99 8.65 9.81 -11.69
N THR A 100 8.46 8.69 -11.03
CA THR A 100 8.85 7.36 -11.54
C THR A 100 7.85 6.84 -12.57
N PHE A 101 6.54 7.02 -12.33
CA PHE A 101 5.51 6.44 -13.19
C PHE A 101 4.90 7.49 -14.11
N SER A 102 4.88 7.19 -15.40
CA SER A 102 4.24 8.05 -16.39
C SER A 102 2.72 8.14 -16.16
N ALA A 103 2.10 9.18 -16.71
CA ALA A 103 0.65 9.38 -16.63
C ALA A 103 -0.16 8.21 -17.23
N ALA A 104 0.41 7.46 -18.17
CA ALA A 104 -0.23 6.29 -18.77
C ALA A 104 -0.16 5.02 -17.89
N ILE A 105 0.91 4.90 -17.10
CA ILE A 105 1.13 3.75 -16.20
C ILE A 105 0.46 3.96 -14.86
N MET A 106 0.38 5.21 -14.39
CA MET A 106 -0.16 5.52 -13.06
C MET A 106 -1.54 4.90 -12.82
N PRO A 107 -2.56 5.05 -13.70
CA PRO A 107 -3.88 4.43 -13.47
C PRO A 107 -3.83 2.90 -13.39
N GLN A 108 -2.91 2.26 -14.12
CA GLN A 108 -2.78 0.80 -14.09
C GLN A 108 -2.31 0.31 -12.72
N LEU A 109 -1.39 1.02 -12.06
CA LEU A 109 -0.96 0.67 -10.70
C LEU A 109 -2.12 0.64 -9.71
N TYR A 110 -3.14 1.47 -9.91
CA TYR A 110 -4.31 1.57 -9.04
C TYR A 110 -5.46 0.64 -9.46
N ASN A 111 -5.30 -0.13 -10.54
CA ASN A 111 -6.24 -1.21 -10.89
C ASN A 111 -5.97 -2.44 -10.01
N VAL A 112 -6.27 -2.32 -8.71
CA VAL A 112 -6.01 -3.33 -7.68
C VAL A 112 -6.78 -4.64 -7.98
N THR A 113 -7.95 -4.55 -8.61
CA THR A 113 -8.77 -5.69 -9.00
C THR A 113 -8.13 -6.58 -10.06
N GLU A 114 -7.36 -5.99 -10.98
CA GLU A 114 -6.63 -6.73 -12.03
C GLU A 114 -5.14 -6.89 -11.71
N PHE A 115 -4.77 -6.76 -10.43
CA PHE A 115 -3.40 -6.88 -9.92
C PHE A 115 -2.40 -5.85 -10.46
N GLY A 116 -2.88 -4.78 -11.07
CA GLY A 116 -2.06 -3.68 -11.57
C GLY A 116 -1.14 -4.05 -12.74
N LEU A 117 0.10 -3.56 -12.71
CA LEU A 117 1.04 -3.63 -13.82
C LEU A 117 1.86 -4.92 -13.77
N THR A 118 1.98 -5.64 -14.89
CA THR A 118 2.97 -6.73 -15.01
C THR A 118 4.36 -6.15 -15.19
N VAL A 119 5.30 -6.50 -14.30
CA VAL A 119 6.67 -5.98 -14.33
C VAL A 119 7.72 -7.04 -14.68
N ALA A 120 7.39 -8.33 -14.49
CA ALA A 120 8.24 -9.44 -14.93
C ALA A 120 7.44 -10.74 -15.01
N THR A 121 8.00 -11.71 -15.72
CA THR A 121 7.56 -13.11 -15.73
C THR A 121 8.78 -13.99 -15.46
N VAL A 122 8.70 -14.85 -14.45
CA VAL A 122 9.81 -15.73 -14.03
C VAL A 122 9.50 -17.16 -14.48
N PRO A 123 10.28 -17.75 -15.40
CA PRO A 123 10.06 -19.11 -15.87
C PRO A 123 10.41 -20.14 -14.78
N LEU A 124 9.67 -21.26 -14.78
CA LEU A 124 9.88 -22.43 -13.94
C LEU A 124 10.40 -23.61 -14.76
N LYS A 125 11.05 -24.59 -14.10
CA LYS A 125 11.61 -25.78 -14.78
C LYS A 125 10.57 -26.62 -15.50
N ASN A 126 9.37 -26.74 -14.93
CA ASN A 126 8.24 -27.47 -15.52
C ASN A 126 7.59 -26.76 -16.73
N GLY A 127 8.11 -25.61 -17.16
CA GLY A 127 7.60 -24.84 -18.30
C GLY A 127 6.48 -23.85 -17.97
N THR A 128 5.99 -23.79 -16.72
CA THR A 128 5.07 -22.74 -16.28
C THR A 128 5.84 -21.49 -15.83
N SER A 129 5.15 -20.44 -15.40
CA SER A 129 5.78 -19.19 -14.98
C SER A 129 5.08 -18.52 -13.80
N ILE A 130 5.85 -17.74 -13.04
CA ILE A 130 5.33 -16.82 -12.03
C ILE A 130 5.21 -15.44 -12.66
N ASP A 131 4.01 -14.87 -12.63
CA ASP A 131 3.80 -13.48 -12.95
C ASP A 131 4.16 -12.59 -11.77
N VAL A 132 4.94 -11.55 -12.04
CA VAL A 132 5.29 -10.51 -11.07
C VAL A 132 4.55 -9.25 -11.43
N LYS A 133 3.67 -8.81 -10.53
CA LYS A 133 2.86 -7.60 -10.69
C LYS A 133 3.30 -6.52 -9.71
N LEU A 134 3.10 -5.26 -10.09
CA LEU A 134 3.30 -4.07 -9.28
C LEU A 134 1.98 -3.29 -9.21
N LEU A 135 1.55 -2.95 -8.01
CA LEU A 135 0.30 -2.23 -7.78
C LEU A 135 0.38 -1.33 -6.55
N ALA A 136 -0.58 -0.41 -6.43
CA ALA A 136 -0.82 0.33 -5.21
C ALA A 136 -1.21 -0.65 -4.09
N SER A 137 -0.54 -0.55 -2.94
CA SER A 137 -0.72 -1.49 -1.85
C SER A 137 -2.08 -1.31 -1.16
N PRO A 138 -2.95 -2.34 -1.13
CA PRO A 138 -4.18 -2.31 -0.34
C PRO A 138 -3.92 -2.44 1.17
N PHE A 139 -2.70 -2.79 1.59
CA PHE A 139 -2.35 -2.89 3.01
C PHE A 139 -2.00 -1.51 3.57
N GLN A 140 -3.01 -0.89 4.17
CA GLN A 140 -3.02 0.49 4.66
C GLN A 140 -1.81 0.91 5.52
N GLU A 141 -1.20 -0.05 6.22
CA GLU A 141 -0.11 0.17 7.17
C GLU A 141 1.26 -0.27 6.63
N GLU A 142 1.34 -0.91 5.45
CA GLU A 142 2.57 -1.60 5.00
C GLU A 142 3.29 -0.92 3.83
N GLY A 143 2.79 0.24 3.37
CA GLY A 143 3.43 1.05 2.33
C GLY A 143 2.51 1.38 1.16
N GLU A 144 3.08 1.94 0.10
CA GLU A 144 2.29 2.53 -1.01
C GLU A 144 2.23 1.63 -2.22
N LEU A 145 3.26 0.82 -2.40
CA LEU A 145 3.42 -0.09 -3.50
C LEU A 145 3.51 -1.52 -2.97
N MET A 146 3.10 -2.45 -3.82
CA MET A 146 3.19 -3.87 -3.58
C MET A 146 3.79 -4.55 -4.80
N LEU A 147 4.78 -5.41 -4.58
CA LEU A 147 5.10 -6.47 -5.52
C LEU A 147 4.29 -7.71 -5.17
N LEU A 148 3.73 -8.34 -6.20
CA LEU A 148 2.86 -9.51 -6.08
C LEU A 148 3.37 -10.61 -7.01
N MET A 149 3.66 -11.79 -6.45
CA MET A 149 3.97 -12.99 -7.21
C MET A 149 2.72 -13.87 -7.34
N LEU A 150 2.32 -14.13 -8.57
CA LEU A 150 1.17 -14.95 -8.92
C LEU A 150 1.61 -16.21 -9.67
N LEU A 151 1.12 -17.36 -9.24
CA LEU A 151 1.20 -18.62 -10.00
C LEU A 151 -0.23 -19.04 -10.29
N ASP A 152 -0.60 -19.15 -11.57
CA ASP A 152 -1.97 -19.44 -12.02
C ASP A 152 -3.01 -18.51 -11.38
N ASN A 153 -2.73 -17.19 -11.39
CA ASN A 153 -3.51 -16.14 -10.71
C ASN A 153 -3.68 -16.28 -9.19
N ARG A 154 -3.05 -17.27 -8.56
CA ARG A 154 -3.02 -17.42 -7.11
C ARG A 154 -1.80 -16.72 -6.52
N ARG A 155 -2.03 -15.88 -5.50
CA ARG A 155 -0.95 -15.20 -4.78
C ARG A 155 -0.06 -16.20 -4.05
N ILE A 156 1.23 -16.19 -4.40
CA ILE A 156 2.27 -16.96 -3.72
C ILE A 156 2.98 -16.13 -2.66
N TYR A 157 3.41 -14.92 -3.02
CA TYR A 157 4.02 -13.96 -2.10
C TYR A 157 3.62 -12.53 -2.47
N SER A 158 3.58 -11.67 -1.47
CA SER A 158 3.49 -10.22 -1.64
C SER A 158 4.51 -9.50 -0.78
N LEU A 159 5.05 -8.40 -1.30
CA LEU A 159 5.96 -7.51 -0.59
C LEU A 159 5.43 -6.09 -0.69
N CYS A 160 5.09 -5.50 0.45
CA CYS A 160 4.62 -4.12 0.57
C CYS A 160 5.79 -3.20 0.91
N PHE A 161 5.90 -2.08 0.21
CA PHE A 161 6.99 -1.13 0.43
C PHE A 161 6.60 0.31 0.12
N SER A 162 7.42 1.23 0.63
CA SER A 162 7.44 2.64 0.23
C SER A 162 8.84 2.97 -0.27
N CYS A 163 8.96 3.81 -1.30
CA CYS A 163 10.25 4.25 -1.81
C CYS A 163 10.28 5.76 -1.82
N THR A 164 11.31 6.38 -1.26
CA THR A 164 11.45 7.83 -1.22
C THR A 164 12.28 8.34 -2.38
N ALA A 165 12.09 9.59 -2.78
CA ALA A 165 12.78 10.20 -3.93
C ALA A 165 14.31 10.26 -3.80
N ASP A 166 14.87 10.05 -2.60
CA ASP A 166 16.30 9.89 -2.35
C ASP A 166 16.79 8.43 -2.47
N GLY A 167 15.95 7.53 -3.01
CA GLY A 167 16.30 6.15 -3.33
C GLY A 167 16.19 5.17 -2.16
N ARG A 168 15.66 5.57 -1.00
CA ARG A 168 15.49 4.64 0.13
C ARG A 168 14.19 3.87 0.01
N ALA A 169 14.27 2.57 0.21
CA ALA A 169 13.12 1.68 0.29
C ALA A 169 12.82 1.27 1.73
N TYR A 170 11.53 1.28 2.09
CA TYR A 170 11.01 0.86 3.38
C TYR A 170 10.07 -0.32 3.16
N ILE A 171 10.47 -1.52 3.59
CA ILE A 171 9.64 -2.72 3.51
C ILE A 171 8.69 -2.72 4.72
N GLY A 172 7.38 -2.64 4.47
CA GLY A 172 6.37 -2.70 5.52
C GLY A 172 5.85 -4.11 5.80
N GLY A 173 5.97 -5.03 4.83
CA GLY A 173 5.56 -6.41 5.03
C GLY A 173 6.00 -7.35 3.90
N ILE A 174 6.27 -8.60 4.26
CA ILE A 174 6.45 -9.71 3.32
C ILE A 174 5.53 -10.84 3.79
N GLN A 175 4.59 -11.24 2.94
CA GLN A 175 3.55 -12.19 3.31
C GLN A 175 3.44 -13.29 2.26
N GLY A 176 3.24 -14.53 2.72
CA GLY A 176 2.87 -15.64 1.84
C GLY A 176 1.40 -15.56 1.43
N GLY A 177 1.05 -16.29 0.37
CA GLY A 177 -0.33 -16.64 0.04
C GLY A 177 -1.01 -17.31 1.22
N LYS A 178 -2.28 -16.99 1.48
CA LYS A 178 -3.04 -17.61 2.59
C LYS A 178 -3.23 -19.11 2.36
N ASP A 179 -3.41 -19.48 1.10
CA ASP A 179 -3.75 -20.84 0.68
C ASP A 179 -2.53 -21.59 0.13
N VAL A 180 -1.32 -21.18 0.52
CA VAL A 180 -0.06 -21.78 0.07
C VAL A 180 0.59 -22.52 1.23
N THR A 181 0.69 -23.83 1.08
CA THR A 181 1.24 -24.74 2.09
C THR A 181 2.77 -24.77 2.06
N GLY A 182 3.37 -25.26 3.16
CA GLY A 182 4.82 -25.43 3.23
C GLY A 182 5.37 -26.42 2.19
N ASP A 183 4.61 -27.45 1.83
CA ASP A 183 5.05 -28.43 0.82
C ASP A 183 4.98 -27.85 -0.60
N GLU A 184 3.97 -27.04 -0.91
CA GLU A 184 3.95 -26.27 -2.16
C GLU A 184 5.15 -25.33 -2.28
N ILE A 185 5.56 -24.68 -1.19
CA ILE A 185 6.77 -23.85 -1.19
C ILE A 185 8.04 -24.69 -1.47
N LYS A 186 8.14 -25.91 -0.94
CA LYS A 186 9.29 -26.79 -1.22
C LYS A 186 9.32 -27.20 -2.69
N VAL A 187 8.17 -27.57 -3.26
CA VAL A 187 8.06 -27.91 -4.69
C VAL A 187 8.44 -26.68 -5.53
N LEU A 188 7.85 -25.52 -5.25
CA LEU A 188 8.15 -24.30 -5.97
C LEU A 188 9.62 -23.88 -5.87
N THR A 189 10.27 -24.12 -4.72
CA THR A 189 11.71 -23.87 -4.56
C THR A 189 12.53 -24.77 -5.50
N LYS A 190 12.14 -26.03 -5.71
CA LYS A 190 12.82 -26.92 -6.68
C LYS A 190 12.62 -26.42 -8.11
N GLU A 191 11.42 -25.95 -8.44
CA GLU A 191 11.08 -25.36 -9.73
C GLU A 191 11.83 -24.05 -9.99
N LEU A 192 12.10 -23.27 -8.94
CA LEU A 192 12.89 -22.03 -8.97
C LEU A 192 14.41 -22.27 -8.85
N TYR A 193 14.92 -23.38 -9.37
CA TYR A 193 16.36 -23.70 -9.36
C TYR A 193 17.00 -23.66 -7.95
N GLY A 194 16.22 -23.92 -6.89
CA GLY A 194 16.66 -23.89 -5.50
C GLY A 194 16.45 -22.55 -4.78
N ILE A 195 16.00 -21.50 -5.48
CA ILE A 195 15.71 -20.21 -4.87
C ILE A 195 14.37 -20.27 -4.12
N ARG A 196 14.39 -19.92 -2.82
CA ARG A 196 13.14 -19.82 -2.04
C ARG A 196 12.29 -18.66 -2.57
N PRO A 197 10.96 -18.83 -2.75
CA PRO A 197 10.09 -17.76 -3.24
C PRO A 197 10.18 -16.43 -2.46
N LYS A 198 10.33 -16.51 -1.13
CA LYS A 198 10.55 -15.33 -0.28
C LYS A 198 11.83 -14.57 -0.62
N ASN A 199 12.90 -15.28 -0.99
CA ASN A 199 14.15 -14.64 -1.39
C ASN A 199 13.99 -14.04 -2.79
N LEU A 200 13.29 -14.74 -3.69
CA LEU A 200 13.02 -14.25 -5.03
C LEU A 200 12.29 -12.90 -5.03
N ILE A 201 11.22 -12.73 -4.23
CA ILE A 201 10.50 -11.44 -4.20
C ILE A 201 11.36 -10.27 -3.68
N ILE A 202 12.31 -10.56 -2.78
CA ILE A 202 13.27 -9.56 -2.30
C ILE A 202 14.26 -9.22 -3.42
N THR A 203 14.80 -10.22 -4.13
CA THR A 203 15.68 -10.01 -5.28
C THR A 203 14.98 -9.23 -6.40
N LEU A 204 13.72 -9.53 -6.68
CA LEU A 204 12.90 -8.79 -7.65
C LEU A 204 12.72 -7.33 -7.24
N LEU A 205 12.56 -7.04 -5.94
CA LEU A 205 12.53 -5.66 -5.45
C LEU A 205 13.84 -4.93 -5.70
N TYR A 206 14.99 -5.58 -5.45
CA TYR A 206 16.29 -5.02 -5.80
C TYR A 206 16.41 -4.75 -7.30
N GLY A 207 16.02 -5.72 -8.14
CA GLY A 207 16.02 -5.58 -9.60
C GLY A 207 15.13 -4.43 -10.09
N PHE A 208 13.95 -4.28 -9.48
CA PHE A 208 13.05 -3.17 -9.75
C PHE A 208 13.72 -1.81 -9.50
N PHE A 209 14.42 -1.65 -8.37
CA PHE A 209 15.11 -0.39 -8.09
C PHE A 209 16.34 -0.12 -8.96
N THR A 210 17.01 -1.16 -9.47
CA THR A 210 18.13 -0.97 -10.42
C THR A 210 17.68 -0.64 -11.83
N ALA A 211 16.40 -0.89 -12.17
CA ALA A 211 15.84 -0.65 -13.49
C ALA A 211 15.14 0.73 -13.62
N LEU A 212 14.98 1.46 -12.51
CA LEU A 212 14.41 2.80 -12.43
C LEU A 212 15.49 3.88 -12.50
#